data_AF-A0A8T4Q4N6-F1
#
_entry.id   AF-A0A8T4Q4N6-F1
#
_cell.length_a   1.000
_cell.length_b   1.000
_cell.length_c   1.000
_cell.angle_alpha   90.00
_cell.angle_beta   90.00
_cell.angle_gamma   90.00
#
_symmetry.space_group_name_H-M   'P 1'
#
loop_
_entity.id
_entity.type
_entity.pdbx_description
1 polymer ?
#
loop_
_entity_poly.entity_id
_entity_poly.type
_entity_poly.pdbx_seq_one_letter_code
_entity_poly.pdbx_strand_id
1 'polypeptide(L)' 'MEKETKKVELSALKIEQLNKQPILETSIQMSEDKKWLVHKTVITDIKPMSYMEKVMGSK' A
#
# COMPACT_ATOMS: atom_id res chain seq x y z
N MET A 1 3.69 -1.74 31.46
CA MET A 1 2.50 -2.56 31.15
C MET A 1 2.71 -3.17 29.78
N GLU A 2 3.05 -4.45 29.73
CA GLU A 2 3.08 -5.22 28.48
C GLU A 2 1.64 -5.38 27.99
N LYS A 3 1.34 -4.91 26.77
CA LYS A 3 0.02 -5.11 26.16
C LYS A 3 -0.02 -6.52 25.60
N GLU A 4 -0.79 -7.40 26.24
CA GLU A 4 -1.19 -8.68 25.66
C GLU A 4 -1.84 -8.44 24.29
N THR A 5 -1.17 -8.86 23.23
CA THR A 5 -1.68 -8.78 21.86
C THR A 5 -2.65 -9.93 21.66
N LYS A 6 -3.96 -9.68 21.87
CA LYS A 6 -5.00 -10.64 21.46
C LYS A 6 -4.84 -10.93 19.97
N LYS A 7 -4.56 -12.19 19.60
CA LYS A 7 -4.62 -12.65 18.21
C LYS A 7 -6.07 -12.58 17.75
N VAL A 8 -6.37 -11.60 16.92
CA VAL A 8 -7.65 -11.51 16.20
C VAL A 8 -7.51 -12.35 14.94
N GLU A 9 -8.31 -13.41 14.81
CA GLU A 9 -8.41 -14.15 13.56
C GLU A 9 -9.23 -13.34 12.55
N LEU A 10 -8.64 -13.10 11.37
CA LEU A 10 -9.30 -12.36 10.29
C LEU A 10 -10.17 -13.30 9.46
N SER A 11 -11.30 -12.79 8.95
CA SER A 11 -12.12 -13.55 8.02
C SER A 11 -11.39 -13.78 6.69
N ALA A 12 -11.74 -14.86 5.97
CA ALA A 12 -11.15 -15.17 4.67
C ALA A 12 -11.27 -14.01 3.67
N LEU A 13 -12.44 -13.34 3.64
CA LEU A 13 -12.67 -12.16 2.82
C LEU A 13 -11.70 -11.02 3.16
N LYS A 14 -11.41 -10.80 4.45
CA LYS A 14 -10.49 -9.76 4.89
C LYS A 14 -9.05 -10.05 4.48
N ILE A 15 -8.61 -11.31 4.57
CA ILE A 15 -7.29 -11.74 4.12
C ILE A 15 -7.14 -11.52 2.61
N GLU A 16 -8.14 -11.91 1.83
CA GLU A 16 -8.14 -11.70 0.37
C GLU A 16 -8.03 -10.21 0.01
N GLN A 17 -8.79 -9.35 0.71
CA GLN A 17 -8.71 -7.90 0.52
C GLN A 17 -7.33 -7.34 0.85
N LEU A 18 -6.71 -7.79 1.96
CA LEU A 18 -5.38 -7.36 2.37
C LEU A 18 -4.31 -7.76 1.35
N ASN A 19 -4.40 -8.96 0.79
CA ASN A 19 -3.49 -9.43 -0.26
C ASN A 19 -3.62 -8.65 -1.58
N LYS A 20 -4.73 -7.94 -1.79
CA LYS A 20 -4.98 -7.10 -2.96
C LYS A 20 -4.66 -5.62 -2.73
N GLN A 21 -4.21 -5.24 -1.52
CA GLN A 21 -3.84 -3.85 -1.26
C GLN A 21 -2.56 -3.48 -2.01
N PRO A 22 -2.46 -2.22 -2.46
CA PRO A 22 -1.20 -1.71 -2.99
C PRO A 22 -0.16 -1.64 -1.88
N ILE A 23 1.11 -1.73 -2.27
CA ILE A 23 2.22 -1.47 -1.36
C ILE A 23 2.28 0.04 -1.13
N LEU A 24 2.24 0.46 0.13
CA LEU A 24 2.30 1.85 0.54
C LEU A 24 3.63 2.13 1.21
N GLU A 25 4.42 3.02 0.62
CA GLU A 25 5.67 3.51 1.19
C GLU A 25 5.53 5.00 1.44
N THR A 26 5.84 5.42 2.66
CA THR A 26 5.75 6.84 3.04
C THR A 26 7.10 7.29 3.57
N SER A 27 7.59 8.41 3.05
CA SER A 27 8.73 9.12 3.61
C SER A 27 8.32 10.52 4.04
N ILE A 28 8.76 10.90 5.23
CA ILE A 28 8.51 12.21 5.82
C ILE A 28 9.87 12.83 6.09
N GLN A 29 10.12 13.97 5.47
CA GLN A 29 11.39 14.68 5.59
C GLN A 29 11.10 16.16 5.76
N MET A 30 11.91 16.83 6.59
CA MET A 30 11.87 18.28 6.67
C MET A 30 12.72 18.87 5.53
N SER A 31 12.29 19.97 4.94
CA SER A 31 13.11 20.70 3.96
C SER A 31 14.40 21.19 4.60
N GLU A 32 15.44 21.37 3.77
CA GLU A 32 16.75 21.82 4.24
C GLU A 32 16.67 23.17 4.97
N ASP A 33 15.82 24.07 4.49
CA ASP A 33 15.55 25.38 5.11
C ASP A 33 14.62 25.32 6.34
N LYS A 34 14.14 24.13 6.72
CA LYS A 34 13.23 23.84 7.84
C LYS A 34 11.88 24.55 7.80
N LYS A 35 11.50 25.14 6.66
CA LYS A 35 10.20 25.81 6.51
C LYS A 35 9.08 24.86 6.12
N TRP A 36 9.41 23.68 5.60
CA TRP A 36 8.44 22.76 5.03
C TRP A 36 8.61 21.34 5.56
N LEU A 37 7.49 20.65 5.73
CA LEU A 37 7.45 19.20 5.91
C LEU A 37 7.06 18.57 4.58
N VAL A 38 7.95 17.79 4.00
CA VAL A 38 7.71 17.03 2.77
C VAL A 38 7.21 15.65 3.15
N HIS A 39 5.94 15.40 2.87
CA HIS A 39 5.30 14.09 3.01
C HIS A 39 5.15 13.48 1.62
N LYS A 40 5.94 12.44 1.33
CA LYS A 40 5.90 11.71 0.07
C LYS A 40 5.31 10.33 0.29
N THR A 41 4.29 10.00 -0.50
CA THR A 41 3.68 8.67 -0.53
C THR A 41 3.89 8.06 -1.91
N VAL A 42 4.40 6.84 -1.96
CA VAL A 42 4.48 6.00 -3.14
C VAL A 42 3.47 4.87 -2.98
N ILE A 43 2.58 4.74 -3.97
CA ILE A 43 1.56 3.69 -4.03
C ILE A 43 1.94 2.78 -5.19
N THR A 44 2.29 1.54 -4.89
CA THR A 44 2.69 0.55 -5.90
C THR A 44 1.60 -0.51 -6.04
N ASP A 45 0.93 -0.49 -7.19
CA ASP A 45 -0.03 -1.50 -7.62
C ASP A 45 0.64 -2.56 -8.49
N ILE A 46 0.54 -3.83 -8.09
CA ILE A 46 1.01 -4.96 -8.90
C ILE A 46 -0.20 -5.59 -9.59
N LYS A 47 -0.20 -5.60 -10.93
CA LYS A 47 -1.27 -6.19 -11.75
C LYS A 47 -0.68 -7.26 -12.69
N PRO A 48 -1.43 -8.34 -13.00
CA PRO A 48 -1.00 -9.32 -13.99
C PRO A 48 -0.98 -8.72 -15.40
N MET A 49 -0.10 -9.19 -16.29
CA MET A 49 -0.02 -8.72 -17.68
C MET A 49 -1.34 -8.86 -18.44
N SER A 50 -2.14 -9.90 -18.14
CA SER A 50 -3.47 -10.10 -18.71
C SER A 50 -4.45 -8.95 -18.42
N TYR A 51 -4.25 -8.20 -17.33
CA TYR A 51 -5.01 -6.97 -17.07
C TYR A 51 -4.63 -5.89 -18.09
N MET A 52 -3.34 -5.68 -18.33
CA MET A 52 -2.83 -4.71 -19.31
C MET A 52 -3.32 -5.03 -20.72
N GLU A 53 -3.24 -6.30 -21.14
CA GLU A 53 -3.74 -6.77 -22.44
C GLU A 53 -5.23 -6.46 -22.65
N LYS A 54 -6.06 -6.66 -21.61
CA LYS A 54 -7.49 -6.34 -21.65
C LYS A 54 -7.78 -4.85 -21.69
N VAL A 55 -7.05 -4.05 -20.90
CA VAL A 55 -7.30 -2.61 -20.76
C VAL A 55 -6.82 -1.84 -21.97
N MET A 56 -5.64 -2.18 -22.48
CA MET A 56 -5.03 -1.43 -23.58
C MET A 56 -5.53 -1.87 -24.96
N GLY A 57 -6.24 -3.01 -25.03
CA GLY A 57 -6.70 -3.61 -26.27
C GLY A 57 -5.50 -4.01 -27.13
N SER A 58 -5.13 -5.28 -27.11
CA SER A 58 -4.17 -5.83 -28.07
C SER A 58 -4.52 -5.34 -29.48
N LYS A 59 -3.61 -4.57 -30.09
CA LYS A 59 -3.72 -4.11 -31.48
C LYS A 59 -3.90 -5.27 -32.45
#